data_AF-A0A6B0YAU5-F1
#
_entry.id   AF-A0A6B0YAU5-F1
#
_cell.length_a   1.000
_cell.length_b   1.000
_cell.length_c   1.000
_cell.angle_alpha   90.00
_cell.angle_beta   90.00
_cell.angle_gamma   90.00
#
_symmetry.space_group_name_H-M   'P 1'
#
loop_
_entity.id
_entity.type
_entity.pdbx_description
1 polymer ?
#
loop_
_entity_poly.entity_id
_entity_poly.type
_entity_poly.pdbx_seq_one_letter_code
_entity_poly.pdbx_strand_id
1 'polypeptide(L)'
;MAHRFDIPHRHRIFSIIITDDGALELWLDGCLRKRRDPGPRDPLYVWTNIELDWEEHHYVEARYDRRLDELKVTINGEPILERSPTTVPP
;
A
#
# COMPACT_ATOMS: atom_id res chain seq x y z
N MET A 1 3.18 14.25 8.25
CA MET A 1 3.79 14.22 6.90
C MET A 1 3.25 12.99 6.24
N ALA A 2 2.64 13.13 5.06
CA ALA A 2 2.19 11.97 4.31
C ALA A 2 3.40 11.16 3.82
N HIS A 3 3.39 9.85 4.03
CA HIS A 3 4.43 8.94 3.53
C HIS A 3 3.91 8.27 2.26
N ARG A 4 4.63 8.42 1.16
CA ARG A 4 4.29 7.83 -0.14
C ARG A 4 5.34 6.81 -0.54
N PHE A 5 4.88 5.62 -0.90
CA PHE A 5 5.68 4.52 -1.41
C PHE A 5 5.22 4.19 -2.81
N ASP A 6 6.01 4.59 -3.82
CA ASP A 6 5.79 4.23 -5.20
C ASP A 6 6.46 2.90 -5.52
N ILE A 7 5.67 1.97 -6.04
CA ILE A 7 6.08 0.58 -6.30
C ILE A 7 5.78 0.29 -7.77
N PRO A 8 6.81 0.28 -8.63
CA PRO A 8 6.68 -0.19 -10.00
C PRO A 8 6.42 -1.69 -10.03
N HIS A 9 5.45 -2.13 -10.83
CA HIS A 9 5.20 -3.55 -11.09
C HIS A 9 4.77 -3.74 -12.54
N ARG A 10 5.68 -4.30 -13.33
CA ARG A 10 5.56 -4.38 -14.79
C ARG A 10 5.30 -2.99 -15.40
N HIS A 11 4.20 -2.84 -16.13
CA HIS A 11 3.81 -1.60 -16.81
C HIS A 11 2.87 -0.71 -15.96
N ARG A 12 2.72 -1.02 -14.66
CA ARG A 12 1.85 -0.29 -13.72
C ARG A 12 2.67 0.29 -12.57
N ILE A 13 2.15 1.35 -11.96
CA ILE A 13 2.72 1.93 -10.74
C ILE A 13 1.65 1.93 -9.66
N PHE A 14 1.96 1.30 -8.52
CA PHE A 14 1.16 1.46 -7.31
C PHE A 14 1.74 2.53 -6.43
N SER A 15 0.87 3.21 -5.71
CA SER A 15 1.29 4.10 -4.63
C SER A 15 0.56 3.73 -3.37
N ILE A 16 1.31 3.40 -2.33
CA ILE A 16 0.77 3.29 -0.99
C ILE A 16 1.04 4.59 -0.27
N ILE A 17 -0.01 5.23 0.23
CA ILE A 17 0.09 6.51 0.92
C ILE A 17 -0.46 6.35 2.33
N ILE A 18 0.34 6.72 3.32
CA ILE A 18 -0.11 6.98 4.68
C ILE A 18 -0.30 8.49 4.76
N THR A 19 -1.55 8.93 4.77
CA THR A 19 -1.92 10.34 4.71
C THR A 19 -1.71 11.04 6.05
N ASP A 20 -1.73 12.38 6.05
CA ASP A 20 -1.53 13.17 7.28
C ASP A 20 -2.64 12.96 8.33
N ASP A 21 -3.84 12.58 7.90
CA ASP A 21 -4.93 12.19 8.79
C ASP A 21 -4.81 10.73 9.29
N GLY A 22 -3.74 10.01 8.91
CA GLY A 22 -3.45 8.65 9.32
C GLY A 22 -4.23 7.57 8.57
N ALA A 23 -4.88 7.91 7.45
CA ALA A 23 -5.51 6.91 6.58
C ALA A 23 -4.47 6.17 5.73
N LEU A 24 -4.82 4.95 5.31
CA LEU A 24 -4.05 4.16 4.36
C LEU A 24 -4.74 4.16 3.00
N GLU A 25 -4.03 4.58 1.96
CA GLU A 25 -4.52 4.64 0.59
C GLU A 25 -3.71 3.73 -0.33
N LEU A 26 -4.42 3.11 -1.28
CA LEU A 26 -3.86 2.36 -2.40
C LEU A 26 -4.30 3.03 -3.70
N TRP A 27 -3.32 3.48 -4.46
CA TRP A 27 -3.49 4.08 -5.78
C TRP A 27 -2.90 3.17 -6.86
N LEU A 28 -3.53 3.18 -8.03
CA LEU A 28 -3.05 2.52 -9.24
C LEU A 28 -3.01 3.55 -10.36
N ASP A 29 -1.83 3.78 -10.94
CA ASP A 29 -1.62 4.72 -12.05
C ASP A 29 -2.25 6.11 -11.81
N GLY A 30 -2.10 6.64 -10.59
CA GLY A 30 -2.64 7.94 -10.21
C GLY A 30 -4.14 7.97 -9.89
N CYS A 31 -4.82 6.81 -9.88
CA CYS A 31 -6.22 6.68 -9.48
C CYS A 31 -6.37 6.01 -8.11
N LEU A 32 -7.11 6.63 -7.20
CA LEU A 32 -7.42 6.05 -5.90
C LEU A 32 -8.30 4.81 -6.07
N ARG A 33 -7.80 3.66 -5.62
CA ARG A 33 -8.55 2.39 -5.67
C ARG A 33 -9.26 2.11 -4.36
N LYS A 34 -8.55 2.32 -3.25
CA LYS A 34 -9.06 2.09 -1.89
C LYS A 34 -8.42 3.08 -0.91
N ARG A 35 -9.23 3.49 0.07
CA ARG A 35 -8.82 4.26 1.23
C ARG A 35 -9.40 3.61 2.48
N ARG A 36 -8.61 3.56 3.55
CA ARG A 36 -9.03 3.10 4.87
C ARG A 36 -8.71 4.19 5.89
N ASP A 37 -9.76 4.84 6.37
CA ASP A 37 -9.66 5.77 7.51
C ASP A 37 -9.10 5.07 8.75
N PRO A 38 -8.35 5.80 9.60
CA PRO A 38 -7.88 5.28 10.86
C PRO A 38 -9.05 4.91 11.76
N GLY A 39 -8.97 3.74 12.38
CA GLY A 39 -9.94 3.27 13.37
C GLY A 39 -9.26 2.85 14.67
N PRO A 40 -10.01 2.26 15.61
CA PRO A 40 -9.44 1.73 16.85
C PRO A 40 -8.66 0.42 16.65
N ARG A 41 -8.72 -0.18 15.45
CA ARG A 41 -8.09 -1.46 15.13
C ARG A 41 -6.90 -1.26 14.20
N ASP A 42 -5.85 -2.01 14.49
CA ASP A 42 -4.69 -2.22 13.62
C ASP A 42 -4.66 -3.69 13.17
N PRO A 43 -4.04 -3.99 12.03
CA PRO A 43 -3.50 -3.04 11.05
C PRO A 43 -4.61 -2.37 10.22
N LEU A 44 -4.32 -1.21 9.64
CA LEU A 44 -5.09 -0.69 8.51
C LEU A 44 -4.84 -1.57 7.29
N TYR A 45 -5.90 -1.84 6.53
CA TYR A 45 -5.90 -2.83 5.47
C TYR A 45 -6.61 -2.32 4.22
N VAL A 46 -5.91 -2.35 3.09
CA VAL A 46 -6.44 -2.05 1.75
C VAL A 46 -5.92 -3.05 0.73
N TRP A 47 -6.73 -3.35 -0.28
CA TRP A 47 -6.37 -4.27 -1.34
C TRP A 47 -7.12 -3.98 -2.63
N THR A 48 -6.57 -4.38 -3.77
CA THR A 48 -7.27 -4.40 -5.06
C THR A 48 -6.74 -5.54 -5.92
N ASN A 49 -7.60 -6.10 -6.78
CA ASN A 49 -7.11 -6.82 -7.94
C ASN A 49 -6.72 -5.81 -9.02
N ILE A 50 -5.75 -6.20 -9.85
CA ILE A 50 -5.39 -5.49 -11.07
C ILE A 50 -5.32 -6.48 -12.22
N GLU A 51 -5.64 -6.01 -13.40
CA GLU A 51 -5.39 -6.72 -14.66
C GLU A 51 -4.11 -6.18 -15.28
N LEU A 52 -3.22 -7.09 -15.66
CA LEU A 52 -1.98 -6.77 -16.34
C LEU A 52 -2.16 -7.10 -17.82
N ASP A 53 -1.77 -8.31 -18.21
CA ASP A 53 -1.97 -8.84 -19.56
C ASP A 53 -3.28 -9.66 -19.61
N TRP A 54 -3.66 -10.18 -20.78
CA TRP A 54 -4.92 -10.90 -20.98
C TRP A 54 -5.13 -12.01 -19.94
N GLU A 55 -6.23 -11.93 -19.19
CA GLU A 55 -6.61 -12.85 -18.09
C GLU A 55 -5.63 -12.95 -16.90
N GLU A 56 -4.62 -12.09 -16.87
CA GLU A 56 -3.67 -12.06 -15.76
C GLU A 56 -4.11 -11.09 -14.67
N HIS A 57 -4.42 -11.65 -13.50
CA HIS A 57 -4.83 -10.89 -12.34
C HIS A 57 -3.80 -10.96 -11.22
N HIS A 58 -3.40 -9.80 -10.71
CA HIS A 58 -2.55 -9.70 -9.53
C HIS A 58 -3.33 -9.07 -8.38
N TYR A 59 -3.19 -9.65 -7.19
CA TYR A 59 -3.77 -9.16 -5.94
C TYR A 59 -2.75 -8.32 -5.20
N VAL A 60 -3.00 -7.01 -5.11
CA VAL A 60 -2.14 -6.10 -4.35
C VAL A 60 -2.78 -5.86 -2.98
N GLU A 61 -2.00 -6.04 -1.93
CA GLU A 61 -2.41 -5.83 -0.54
C GLU A 61 -1.43 -4.87 0.15
N ALA A 62 -1.94 -3.93 0.93
CA ALA A 62 -1.15 -3.13 1.85
C ALA A 62 -1.72 -3.20 3.27
N ARG A 63 -0.83 -3.41 4.23
CA ARG A 63 -1.11 -3.52 5.67
C ARG A 63 -0.22 -2.55 6.41
N TYR A 64 -0.81 -1.64 7.18
CA TYR A 64 -0.06 -0.70 8.01
C TYR A 64 -0.42 -0.90 9.48
N ASP A 65 0.54 -1.34 10.28
CA ASP A 65 0.44 -1.38 11.73
C ASP A 65 0.97 -0.06 12.31
N ARG A 66 0.08 0.78 12.83
CA ARG A 66 0.44 2.09 13.39
C ARG A 66 1.20 1.98 14.72
N ARG A 67 1.06 0.88 15.46
CA ARG A 67 1.72 0.69 16.76
C ARG A 67 3.17 0.28 16.59
N LEU A 68 3.43 -0.55 15.59
CA LEU A 68 4.77 -1.00 15.22
C LEU A 68 5.46 -0.07 14.21
N ASP A 69 4.70 0.89 13.65
CA ASP A 69 5.08 1.70 12.50
C ASP A 69 5.65 0.82 11.37
N GLU A 70 4.88 -0.18 10.96
CA GLU A 70 5.28 -1.18 9.97
C GLU A 70 4.30 -1.20 8.81
N LEU A 71 4.78 -0.85 7.62
CA LEU A 71 4.06 -1.02 6.36
C LEU A 71 4.56 -2.26 5.63
N LYS A 72 3.64 -3.16 5.33
CA LYS A 72 3.86 -4.34 4.49
C LYS A 72 2.98 -4.30 3.25
N VAL A 73 3.57 -4.54 2.09
CA VAL A 73 2.87 -4.62 0.81
C VAL A 73 3.19 -5.96 0.16
N THR A 74 2.16 -6.66 -0.33
CA THR A 74 2.30 -7.93 -1.03
C THR A 74 1.63 -7.92 -2.40
N ILE A 75 2.12 -8.77 -3.30
CA ILE A 75 1.48 -9.09 -4.57
C ILE A 75 1.26 -10.60 -4.60
N ASN A 76 0.00 -11.04 -4.71
CA ASN A 76 -0.39 -12.45 -4.63
C ASN A 76 0.13 -13.15 -3.35
N GLY A 77 0.24 -12.39 -2.25
CA GLY A 77 0.76 -12.89 -0.98
C GLY A 77 2.29 -12.81 -0.84
N GLU A 78 3.02 -12.55 -1.92
CA GLU A 78 4.48 -12.40 -1.89
C GLU A 78 4.88 -10.98 -1.46
N PRO A 79 5.72 -10.81 -0.42
CA PRO A 79 6.12 -9.50 0.07
C PRO A 79 7.04 -8.78 -0.93
N ILE A 80 6.65 -7.56 -1.28
CA ILE A 80 7.41 -6.68 -2.19
C ILE A 80 7.95 -5.43 -1.49
N LEU A 81 7.37 -5.06 -0.35
CA LEU A 81 7.82 -3.97 0.50
C LEU A 81 7.51 -4.30 1.96
N GLU A 82 8.50 -4.13 2.82
CA GLU A 82 8.35 -4.17 4.28
C GLU A 82 9.26 -3.09 4.86
N ARG A 83 8.68 -2.01 5.39
CA ARG A 83 9.42 -0.82 5.84
C ARG A 83 8.70 -0.10 6.97
N SER A 84 9.48 0.60 7.79
CA SER A 84 8.95 1.58 8.72
C SER A 84 8.82 2.96 8.07
N PRO A 85 7.61 3.55 8.01
CA PRO A 85 7.40 4.85 7.39
C PRO A 85 8.21 6.00 7.98
N THR A 86 8.45 5.98 9.28
CA THR A 86 9.15 7.09 9.98
C THR A 86 10.68 6.97 9.90
N THR A 87 11.23 5.85 9.46
CA THR A 87 12.68 5.65 9.41
C THR A 87 13.28 6.30 8.17
N VAL A 88 13.94 7.44 8.36
CA VAL A 88 14.75 8.09 7.31
C VAL A 88 15.96 7.19 7.02
N PRO A 89 16.25 6.83 5.76
CA PRO A 89 17.49 6.12 5.44
C PRO A 89 18.70 7.01 5.80
N PRO A 90 19.81 6.44 6.29
CA PRO A 90 21.02 7.19 6.63
C PRO A 90 21.62 7.91 5.42
#